data_AF-A0A937X917-F1
#
_entry.id   AF-A0A937X917-F1
#
_cell.length_a   1.000
_cell.length_b   1.000
_cell.length_c   1.000
_cell.angle_alpha   90.00
_cell.angle_beta   90.00
_cell.angle_gamma   90.00
#
_symmetry.space_group_name_H-M   'P 1'
#
loop_
_entity.id
_entity.type
_entity.pdbx_description
1 polymer ?
#
loop_
_entity_poly.entity_id
_entity_poly.type
_entity_poly.pdbx_seq_one_letter_code
_entity_poly.pdbx_strand_id
1 'polypeptide(L)'
;MVRFPTDDDWARHATACRTIFKNLGRGKSETEVDSAKADHALYNAVRVDGSPDLDAVEAGRIIELLAAFEIRDCRQEGDAYVIEAMIHAQAVAIRLKAPTTKAVLDYRKRAFQLISLPHGRTQMISRISEAGALFDRCLVSAEGYDGPIPILHKDRALRAMIDYIETEVDGSEVF
;
A
#
# COMPACT_ATOMS: atom_id res chain seq x y z
N MET A 1 -10.79 18.31 12.60
CA MET A 1 -9.35 18.27 12.23
C MET A 1 -8.82 16.89 12.56
N VAL A 2 -7.96 16.33 11.72
CA VAL A 2 -7.34 15.02 11.98
C VAL A 2 -5.83 15.18 12.06
N ARG A 3 -5.17 14.41 12.94
CA ARG A 3 -3.72 14.23 12.83
C ARG A 3 -3.43 13.25 11.70
N PHE A 4 -2.21 13.30 11.15
CA PHE A 4 -1.79 12.25 10.24
C PHE A 4 -1.68 10.91 11.01
N PRO A 5 -2.18 9.78 10.46
CA PRO A 5 -2.12 8.49 11.14
C PRO A 5 -0.68 7.97 11.29
N THR A 6 -0.39 7.25 12.37
CA THR A 6 0.91 6.58 12.55
C THR A 6 0.99 5.32 11.70
N ASP A 7 2.18 4.75 11.55
CA ASP A 7 2.36 3.46 10.87
C ASP A 7 1.53 2.34 11.53
N ASP A 8 1.39 2.36 12.86
CA ASP A 8 0.53 1.42 13.59
C ASP A 8 -0.96 1.62 13.31
N ASP A 9 -1.39 2.89 13.17
CA ASP A 9 -2.78 3.20 12.77
C ASP A 9 -3.07 2.65 11.37
N TRP A 10 -2.15 2.86 10.41
CA TRP A 10 -2.26 2.34 9.06
C TRP A 10 -2.19 0.81 8.98
N ALA A 11 -1.31 0.18 9.77
CA ALA A 11 -1.20 -1.28 9.81
C ALA A 11 -2.49 -1.93 10.37
N ARG A 12 -3.06 -1.36 11.44
CA ARG A 12 -4.36 -1.78 11.96
C ARG A 12 -5.48 -1.58 10.94
N HIS A 13 -5.50 -0.45 10.26
CA HIS A 13 -6.46 -0.17 9.20
C HIS A 13 -6.37 -1.18 8.04
N ALA A 14 -5.17 -1.43 7.50
CA ALA A 14 -4.96 -2.34 6.39
C ALA A 14 -5.38 -3.78 6.69
N THR A 15 -5.17 -4.23 7.94
CA THR A 15 -5.59 -5.56 8.39
C THR A 15 -7.10 -5.66 8.67
N ALA A 16 -7.76 -4.53 8.93
CA ALA A 16 -9.20 -4.46 9.13
C ALA A 16 -9.98 -4.35 7.81
N CYS A 17 -9.37 -3.80 6.77
CA CYS A 17 -9.94 -3.76 5.41
C CYS A 17 -10.12 -5.18 4.86
N ARG A 18 -11.29 -5.45 4.28
CA ARG A 18 -11.62 -6.75 3.72
C ARG A 18 -11.65 -6.67 2.20
N THR A 19 -10.72 -7.36 1.54
CA THR A 19 -10.82 -7.61 0.10
C THR A 19 -11.35 -9.03 -0.10
N ILE A 20 -12.48 -9.17 -0.79
CA ILE A 20 -13.10 -10.47 -1.09
C ILE A 20 -13.04 -10.69 -2.60
N PHE A 21 -12.38 -11.76 -3.00
CA PHE A 21 -12.41 -12.29 -4.35
C PHE A 21 -13.51 -13.34 -4.45
N LYS A 22 -14.42 -13.19 -5.41
CA LYS A 22 -15.46 -14.18 -5.71
C LYS A 22 -15.20 -14.73 -7.11
N ASN A 23 -15.01 -16.05 -7.22
CA ASN A 23 -14.95 -16.70 -8.52
C ASN A 23 -16.37 -16.91 -9.04
N LEU A 24 -16.71 -16.28 -10.16
CA LEU A 24 -18.04 -16.37 -10.79
C LEU A 24 -18.12 -17.50 -11.84
N GLY A 25 -17.02 -18.23 -12.05
CA GLY A 25 -16.88 -19.23 -13.09
C GLY A 25 -16.59 -18.64 -14.48
N ARG A 26 -16.23 -19.49 -15.44
CA ARG A 26 -15.94 -19.11 -16.85
C ARG A 26 -14.90 -17.98 -16.99
N GLY A 27 -13.87 -18.01 -16.16
CA GLY A 27 -12.81 -16.99 -16.16
C GLY A 27 -13.25 -15.61 -15.63
N LYS A 28 -14.42 -15.50 -15.00
CA LYS A 28 -14.90 -14.25 -14.39
C LYS A 28 -14.66 -14.26 -12.88
N SER A 29 -14.20 -13.13 -12.36
CA SER A 29 -14.10 -12.86 -10.93
C SER A 29 -14.72 -11.51 -10.59
N GLU A 30 -15.26 -11.40 -9.39
CA GLU A 30 -15.65 -10.13 -8.77
C GLU A 30 -14.71 -9.87 -7.60
N THR A 31 -14.25 -8.62 -7.47
CA THR A 31 -13.48 -8.16 -6.31
C THR A 31 -14.31 -7.12 -5.56
N GLU A 32 -14.57 -7.40 -4.30
CA GLU A 32 -15.29 -6.51 -3.39
C GLU A 32 -14.31 -6.01 -2.32
N VAL A 33 -14.25 -4.70 -2.11
CA VAL A 33 -13.44 -4.10 -1.05
C VAL A 33 -14.39 -3.44 -0.05
N ASP A 34 -14.41 -3.97 1.17
CA ASP A 34 -15.14 -3.41 2.31
C ASP A 34 -14.14 -2.78 3.29
N SER A 35 -14.01 -1.46 3.20
CA SER A 35 -13.17 -0.63 4.09
C SER A 35 -13.98 0.24 5.04
N ALA A 36 -15.30 0.38 4.85
CA ALA A 36 -16.11 1.41 5.52
C ALA A 36 -15.98 1.38 7.05
N LYS A 37 -15.98 0.17 7.64
CA LYS A 37 -15.78 0.00 9.08
C LYS A 37 -14.36 0.34 9.52
N ALA A 38 -13.35 -0.02 8.72
CA ALA A 38 -11.95 0.27 8.99
C ALA A 38 -11.66 1.78 8.87
N ASP A 39 -12.19 2.43 7.85
CA ASP A 39 -12.05 3.86 7.60
C ASP A 39 -12.66 4.69 8.74
N HIS A 40 -13.89 4.34 9.14
CA HIS A 40 -14.56 4.98 10.28
C HIS A 40 -13.79 4.77 11.60
N ALA A 41 -13.25 3.56 11.82
CA ALA A 41 -12.44 3.29 13.01
C ALA A 41 -11.14 4.11 13.00
N LEU A 42 -10.46 4.22 11.85
CA LEU A 42 -9.25 5.01 11.69
C LEU A 42 -9.52 6.49 11.93
N TYR A 43 -10.57 7.05 11.31
CA TYR A 43 -10.99 8.44 11.52
C TYR A 43 -11.17 8.75 13.02
N ASN A 44 -11.91 7.89 13.73
CA ASN A 44 -12.15 8.07 15.16
C ASN A 44 -10.88 7.98 16.01
N ALA A 45 -9.86 7.24 15.57
CA ALA A 45 -8.57 7.13 16.26
C ALA A 45 -7.64 8.32 16.02
N VAL A 46 -7.86 9.10 14.95
CA VAL A 46 -6.97 10.21 14.54
C VAL A 46 -7.63 11.58 14.59
N ARG A 47 -8.94 11.66 14.81
CA ARG A 47 -9.64 12.94 14.99
C ARG A 47 -9.19 13.63 16.27
N VAL A 48 -9.02 14.94 16.18
CA VAL A 48 -8.70 15.80 17.33
C VAL A 48 -9.99 16.13 18.09
N ASP A 49 -9.89 16.35 19.40
CA ASP A 49 -11.02 16.76 20.24
C ASP A 49 -11.81 17.94 19.63
N GLY A 50 -13.14 17.82 19.63
CA GLY A 50 -14.04 18.81 19.01
C GLY A 50 -14.23 18.65 17.50
N SER A 51 -13.60 17.65 16.87
CA SER A 51 -13.89 17.28 15.47
C SER A 51 -15.27 16.64 15.33
N PRO A 52 -15.94 16.81 14.18
CA PRO A 52 -17.27 16.25 13.98
C PRO A 52 -17.28 14.72 14.10
N ASP A 53 -18.42 14.18 14.55
CA ASP A 53 -18.77 12.79 14.31
C ASP A 53 -19.14 12.67 12.83
N LEU A 54 -18.37 11.88 12.09
CA LEU A 54 -18.59 11.62 10.68
C LEU A 54 -19.21 10.23 10.52
N ASP A 55 -20.05 10.06 9.49
CA ASP A 55 -20.48 8.73 9.11
C ASP A 55 -19.36 7.94 8.40
N ALA A 56 -19.63 6.68 8.04
CA ALA A 56 -18.63 5.83 7.40
C ALA A 56 -18.21 6.31 6.00
N VAL A 57 -19.10 6.98 5.26
CA VAL A 57 -18.82 7.49 3.91
C VAL A 57 -17.93 8.72 4.01
N GLU A 58 -18.29 9.64 4.91
CA GLU A 58 -17.52 10.86 5.18
C GLU A 58 -16.13 10.53 5.73
N ALA A 59 -16.04 9.60 6.70
CA ALA A 59 -14.77 9.12 7.21
C ALA A 59 -13.92 8.48 6.11
N GLY A 60 -14.53 7.66 5.24
CA GLY A 60 -13.88 7.06 4.07
C GLY A 60 -13.20 8.10 3.18
N ARG A 61 -13.88 9.22 2.89
CA ARG A 61 -13.28 10.32 2.11
C ARG A 61 -12.08 10.97 2.79
N ILE A 62 -12.12 11.15 4.10
CA ILE A 62 -10.97 11.69 4.84
C ILE A 62 -9.79 10.70 4.80
N ILE A 63 -10.04 9.41 4.98
CA ILE A 63 -8.99 8.38 4.92
C ILE A 63 -8.39 8.27 3.52
N GLU A 64 -9.22 8.32 2.47
CA GLU A 64 -8.77 8.33 1.08
C GLU A 64 -7.83 9.51 0.79
N LEU A 65 -8.17 10.70 1.28
CA LEU A 65 -7.30 11.88 1.17
C LEU A 65 -5.98 11.68 1.94
N LEU A 66 -6.03 11.19 3.18
CA LEU A 66 -4.82 10.93 3.97
C LEU A 66 -3.93 9.85 3.35
N ALA A 67 -4.52 8.90 2.60
CA ALA A 67 -3.83 7.83 1.91
C ALA A 67 -3.36 8.21 0.49
N ALA A 68 -3.48 9.48 0.09
CA ALA A 68 -3.11 9.94 -1.24
C ALA A 68 -1.60 9.83 -1.47
N PHE A 69 -1.24 8.96 -2.40
CA PHE A 69 0.13 8.75 -2.87
C PHE A 69 0.08 8.15 -4.27
N GLU A 70 0.34 8.98 -5.27
CA GLU A 70 0.18 8.65 -6.68
C GLU A 70 1.56 8.46 -7.32
N ILE A 71 1.88 7.23 -7.71
CA ILE A 71 3.10 6.92 -8.46
C ILE A 71 2.99 7.56 -9.85
N ARG A 72 4.03 8.31 -10.25
CA ARG A 72 4.14 8.96 -11.56
C ARG A 72 5.09 8.22 -12.48
N ASP A 73 6.23 7.79 -11.93
CA ASP A 73 7.25 7.05 -12.68
C ASP A 73 8.00 6.11 -11.74
N CYS A 74 8.51 5.02 -12.32
CA CYS A 74 9.46 4.13 -11.67
C CYS A 74 10.47 3.70 -12.73
N ARG A 75 11.75 3.96 -12.48
CA ARG A 75 12.83 3.66 -13.43
C ARG A 75 14.09 3.21 -12.72
N GLN A 76 14.94 2.48 -13.42
CA GLN A 76 16.27 2.15 -12.92
C GLN A 76 17.27 3.28 -13.22
N GLU A 77 18.04 3.68 -12.21
CA GLU A 77 19.17 4.60 -12.33
C GLU A 77 20.41 4.01 -11.64
N GLY A 78 21.32 3.45 -12.43
CA GLY A 78 22.52 2.78 -11.90
C GLY A 78 22.16 1.53 -11.10
N ASP A 79 22.57 1.50 -9.83
CA ASP A 79 22.32 0.39 -8.89
C ASP A 79 21.03 0.56 -8.06
N ALA A 80 20.24 1.60 -8.34
CA ALA A 80 19.02 1.92 -7.63
C ALA A 80 17.83 2.10 -8.58
N TYR A 81 16.63 2.10 -8.00
CA TYR A 81 15.37 2.43 -8.63
C TYR A 81 14.87 3.74 -8.06
N VAL A 82 14.44 4.64 -8.93
CA VAL A 82 13.85 5.93 -8.57
C VAL A 82 12.37 5.85 -8.80
N ILE A 83 11.61 6.09 -7.74
CA ILE A 83 10.16 6.14 -7.73
C ILE A 83 9.77 7.60 -7.54
N GLU A 84 9.16 8.19 -8.56
CA GLU A 84 8.59 9.53 -8.51
C GLU A 84 7.10 9.44 -8.20
N ALA A 85 6.62 10.25 -7.26
CA ALA A 85 5.23 10.23 -6.84
C ALA A 85 4.73 11.63 -6.46
N MET A 86 3.40 11.76 -6.36
CA MET A 86 2.72 12.95 -5.86
C MET A 86 1.97 12.61 -4.57
N ILE A 87 2.20 13.42 -3.53
CA ILE A 87 1.37 13.49 -2.33
C ILE A 87 0.52 14.74 -2.48
N HIS A 88 -0.74 14.59 -2.87
CA HIS A 88 -1.57 15.70 -3.32
C HIS A 88 -0.87 16.52 -4.42
N ALA A 89 -0.47 17.76 -4.13
CA ALA A 89 0.23 18.65 -5.06
C ALA A 89 1.76 18.71 -4.84
N GLN A 90 2.30 17.92 -3.90
CA GLN A 90 3.73 17.89 -3.59
C GLN A 90 4.41 16.71 -4.28
N ALA A 91 5.45 17.01 -5.05
CA ALA A 91 6.30 15.99 -5.67
C ALA A 91 7.25 15.39 -4.63
N VAL A 92 7.41 14.07 -4.67
CA VAL A 92 8.37 13.33 -3.85
C VAL A 92 9.11 12.31 -4.70
N ALA A 93 10.35 12.04 -4.32
CA ALA A 93 11.20 11.03 -4.96
C ALA A 93 11.75 10.06 -3.92
N ILE A 94 11.69 8.77 -4.20
CA ILE A 94 12.23 7.72 -3.34
C ILE A 94 13.24 6.91 -4.15
N ARG A 95 14.44 6.73 -3.60
CA ARG A 95 15.49 5.88 -4.18
C ARG A 95 15.62 4.60 -3.37
N LEU A 96 15.45 3.45 -4.04
CA LEU A 96 15.54 2.12 -3.44
C LEU A 96 16.60 1.28 -4.16
N LYS A 97 17.37 0.46 -3.43
CA LYS A 97 18.17 -0.62 -4.01
C LYS A 97 17.29 -1.83 -4.32
N ALA A 98 17.69 -2.59 -5.33
CA ALA A 98 17.05 -3.86 -5.68
C ALA A 98 16.99 -4.80 -4.44
N PRO A 99 15.80 -5.30 -4.05
CA PRO A 99 15.73 -6.37 -3.07
C PRO A 99 16.24 -7.67 -3.69
N THR A 100 16.79 -8.56 -2.87
CA THR A 100 17.14 -9.91 -3.35
C THR A 100 15.88 -10.71 -3.66
N THR A 101 15.96 -11.66 -4.61
CA THR A 101 14.85 -12.58 -4.93
C THR A 101 14.30 -13.25 -3.68
N LYS A 102 15.18 -13.69 -2.77
CA LYS A 102 14.78 -14.28 -1.49
C LYS A 102 13.97 -13.30 -0.64
N ALA A 103 14.40 -12.05 -0.53
CA ALA A 103 13.69 -11.03 0.25
C ALA A 103 12.29 -10.74 -0.34
N VAL A 104 12.16 -10.69 -1.66
CA VAL A 104 10.86 -10.54 -2.35
C VAL A 104 9.95 -11.73 -2.09
N LEU A 105 10.45 -12.96 -2.20
CA LEU A 105 9.68 -14.18 -1.92
C LEU A 105 9.22 -14.25 -0.45
N ASP A 106 10.09 -13.89 0.48
CA ASP A 106 9.76 -13.86 1.90
C ASP A 106 8.73 -12.76 2.23
N TYR A 107 8.84 -11.59 1.60
CA TYR A 107 7.84 -10.52 1.66
C TYR A 107 6.48 -11.04 1.16
N ARG A 108 6.41 -11.64 -0.04
CA ARG A 108 5.15 -12.13 -0.64
C ARG A 108 4.40 -13.12 0.25
N LYS A 109 5.13 -14.02 0.90
CA LYS A 109 4.54 -15.01 1.83
C LYS A 109 3.87 -14.36 3.04
N ARG A 110 4.30 -13.15 3.43
CA ARG A 110 3.84 -12.48 4.66
C ARG A 110 2.97 -11.25 4.39
N ALA A 111 3.12 -10.60 3.24
CA ALA A 111 2.43 -9.37 2.86
C ALA A 111 0.91 -9.53 2.76
N PHE A 112 0.45 -10.75 2.47
CA PHE A 112 -0.96 -11.06 2.38
C PHE A 112 -1.28 -12.35 3.13
N GLN A 113 -2.45 -12.35 3.77
CA GLN A 113 -3.07 -13.57 4.25
C GLN A 113 -4.31 -13.84 3.40
N LEU A 114 -4.34 -15.01 2.76
CA LEU A 114 -5.51 -15.50 2.02
C LEU A 114 -6.30 -16.46 2.90
N ILE A 115 -7.60 -16.23 3.02
CA ILE A 115 -8.54 -17.04 3.79
C ILE A 115 -9.61 -17.53 2.84
N SER A 116 -9.69 -18.85 2.65
CA SER A 116 -10.77 -19.47 1.88
C SER A 116 -12.08 -19.37 2.64
N LEU A 117 -13.11 -18.86 1.97
CA LEU A 117 -14.47 -18.72 2.47
C LEU A 117 -15.41 -19.64 1.67
N PRO A 118 -16.60 -19.98 2.21
CA PRO A 118 -17.59 -20.76 1.48
C PRO A 118 -18.00 -20.14 0.13
N HIS A 119 -18.41 -21.00 -0.81
CA HIS A 119 -18.92 -20.63 -2.13
C HIS A 119 -17.87 -19.97 -3.06
N GLY A 120 -16.65 -20.50 -3.09
CA GLY A 120 -15.62 -20.04 -4.03
C GLY A 120 -15.16 -18.62 -3.77
N ARG A 121 -15.20 -18.19 -2.49
CA ARG A 121 -14.78 -16.87 -2.05
C ARG A 121 -13.44 -16.95 -1.36
N THR A 122 -12.61 -15.94 -1.56
CA THR A 122 -11.32 -15.80 -0.86
C THR A 122 -11.24 -14.41 -0.28
N GLN A 123 -11.05 -14.32 1.02
CA GLN A 123 -10.72 -13.06 1.67
C GLN A 123 -9.20 -12.87 1.66
N MET A 124 -8.75 -11.69 1.27
CA MET A 124 -7.38 -11.25 1.38
C MET A 124 -7.28 -10.16 2.44
N ILE A 125 -6.31 -10.32 3.34
CA ILE A 125 -5.93 -9.36 4.36
C ILE A 125 -4.53 -8.86 4.02
N SER A 126 -4.37 -7.54 3.91
CA SER A 126 -3.08 -6.90 3.62
C SER A 126 -2.32 -6.63 4.91
N ARG A 127 -1.02 -6.94 4.92
CA ARG A 127 -0.09 -6.69 6.03
C ARG A 127 1.03 -5.76 5.59
N ILE A 128 0.71 -4.47 5.51
CA ILE A 128 1.62 -3.44 5.00
C ILE A 128 2.90 -3.27 5.83
N SER A 129 2.91 -3.74 7.08
CA SER A 129 4.12 -3.81 7.93
C SER A 129 5.27 -4.58 7.28
N GLU A 130 4.97 -5.65 6.54
CA GLU A 130 5.98 -6.45 5.83
C GLU A 130 6.59 -5.67 4.66
N ALA A 131 5.78 -4.84 4.00
CA ALA A 131 6.24 -3.96 2.95
C ALA A 131 7.16 -2.86 3.52
N GLY A 132 6.74 -2.22 4.61
CA GLY A 132 7.57 -1.24 5.31
C GLY A 132 8.95 -1.79 5.71
N ALA A 133 9.00 -3.01 6.26
CA ALA A 133 10.25 -3.64 6.67
C ALA A 133 11.18 -4.02 5.48
N LEU A 134 10.63 -4.39 4.32
CA LEU A 134 11.46 -4.59 3.12
C LEU A 134 11.90 -3.26 2.53
N PHE A 135 11.00 -2.28 2.45
CA PHE A 135 11.31 -0.92 2.01
C PHE A 135 12.47 -0.32 2.79
N ASP A 136 12.44 -0.37 4.12
CA ASP A 136 13.47 0.24 4.97
C ASP A 136 14.85 -0.41 4.76
N ARG A 137 14.91 -1.70 4.39
CA ARG A 137 16.15 -2.38 4.03
C ARG A 137 16.67 -2.00 2.64
N CYS A 138 15.78 -1.56 1.76
CA CYS A 138 16.10 -1.13 0.40
C CYS A 138 16.36 0.38 0.29
N LEU A 139 15.96 1.19 1.29
CA LEU A 139 16.01 2.63 1.22
C LEU A 139 17.44 3.15 1.04
N VAL A 140 17.63 3.98 0.01
CA VAL A 140 18.86 4.76 -0.23
C VAL A 140 18.66 6.19 0.21
N SER A 141 17.60 6.84 -0.29
CA SER A 141 17.24 8.21 0.05
C SER A 141 15.77 8.48 -0.27
N ALA A 142 15.24 9.56 0.31
CA ALA A 142 13.95 10.11 -0.07
C ALA A 142 13.99 11.64 0.00
N GLU A 143 13.29 12.28 -0.92
CA GLU A 143 13.21 13.72 -1.08
C GLU A 143 11.74 14.17 -1.09
N GLY A 144 11.49 15.40 -0.62
CA GLY A 144 10.13 15.96 -0.56
C GLY A 144 9.30 15.49 0.64
N TYR A 145 9.93 14.93 1.68
CA TYR A 145 9.28 14.57 2.94
C TYR A 145 9.78 15.47 4.08
N ASP A 146 8.86 16.05 4.87
CA ASP A 146 9.19 16.85 6.06
C ASP A 146 9.45 16.00 7.32
N GLY A 147 9.33 14.67 7.19
CA GLY A 147 9.46 13.72 8.30
C GLY A 147 9.60 12.28 7.81
N PRO A 148 9.36 11.30 8.70
CA PRO A 148 9.39 9.89 8.32
C PRO A 148 8.41 9.59 7.17
N ILE A 149 8.83 8.74 6.25
CA ILE A 149 7.97 8.26 5.15
C ILE A 149 6.86 7.39 5.75
N PRO A 150 5.57 7.70 5.53
CA PRO A 150 4.47 6.86 6.01
C PRO A 150 4.51 5.45 5.42
N ILE A 151 4.15 4.44 6.22
CA ILE A 151 4.18 3.03 5.77
C ILE A 151 3.32 2.76 4.53
N LEU A 152 2.25 3.51 4.32
CA LEU A 152 1.40 3.36 3.15
C LEU A 152 2.11 3.82 1.86
N HIS A 153 2.99 4.83 1.97
CA HIS A 153 3.82 5.28 0.85
C HIS A 153 4.95 4.27 0.62
N LYS A 154 5.55 3.74 1.69
CA LYS A 154 6.54 2.66 1.63
C LYS A 154 6.00 1.43 0.89
N ASP A 155 4.78 0.99 1.25
CA ASP A 155 4.12 -0.16 0.62
C ASP A 155 3.88 0.08 -0.88
N ARG A 156 3.32 1.24 -1.25
CA ARG A 156 3.05 1.57 -2.66
C ARG A 156 4.34 1.71 -3.48
N ALA A 157 5.36 2.39 -2.95
CA ALA A 157 6.63 2.57 -3.65
C ALA A 157 7.39 1.25 -3.81
N LEU A 158 7.40 0.38 -2.79
CA LEU A 158 8.02 -0.93 -2.86
C LEU A 158 7.34 -1.81 -3.92
N ARG A 159 6.00 -1.81 -3.96
CA ARG A 159 5.23 -2.56 -4.97
C ARG A 159 5.52 -2.05 -6.38
N ALA A 160 5.51 -0.74 -6.58
CA ALA A 160 5.85 -0.15 -7.88
C ALA A 160 7.24 -0.57 -8.37
N MET A 161 8.25 -0.59 -7.48
CA MET A 161 9.58 -1.08 -7.83
C MET A 161 9.59 -2.58 -8.16
N ILE A 162 8.90 -3.42 -7.37
CA ILE A 162 8.84 -4.87 -7.64
C ILE A 162 8.14 -5.12 -8.99
N ASP A 163 7.01 -4.46 -9.24
CA ASP A 163 6.24 -4.61 -10.48
C ASP A 163 7.07 -4.15 -11.69
N TYR A 164 7.85 -3.07 -11.55
CA TYR A 164 8.79 -2.62 -12.58
C TYR A 164 9.87 -3.68 -12.87
N ILE A 165 10.53 -4.21 -11.83
CA ILE A 165 11.58 -5.23 -11.97
C ILE A 165 11.04 -6.45 -12.71
N GLU A 166 9.83 -6.88 -12.39
CA GLU A 166 9.23 -8.07 -13.00
C GLU A 166 8.82 -7.83 -14.45
N THR A 167 8.29 -6.65 -14.76
CA THR A 167 7.94 -6.29 -16.13
C THR A 167 9.18 -6.24 -17.03
N GLU A 168 10.30 -5.71 -16.52
CA GLU A 168 11.58 -5.67 -17.25
C GLU A 168 12.17 -7.07 -17.45
N VAL A 169 12.08 -7.95 -16.44
CA VAL A 169 12.53 -9.35 -16.54
C VAL A 169 11.70 -10.10 -17.58
N ASP A 170 10.37 -10.04 -17.50
CA ASP A 170 9.48 -10.72 -18.45
C ASP A 170 9.62 -10.17 -19.88
N GLY A 171 9.87 -8.87 -20.03
CA GLY A 171 10.15 -8.22 -21.32
C GLY A 171 11.49 -8.62 -21.94
N SER A 172 12.44 -9.11 -21.13
CA SER A 172 13.77 -9.54 -21.59
C SER A 172 13.84 -10.99 -22.07
N GLU A 173 12.80 -11.80 -21.85
CA GLU A 173 12.70 -13.19 -22.36
C GLU A 173 12.10 -13.31 -23.78
N VAL A 174 11.86 -12.20 -24.47
CA VAL A 174 11.31 -12.17 -25.85
C VAL A 174 12.36 -11.69 -26.86
N PHE A 175 13.51 -12.36 -26.96
CA PHE A 175 14.43 -12.24 -28.12
C PHE A 175 15.19 -13.54 -28.38
#